data_AF-A0A2V7INL5-F1
#
_entry.id   AF-A0A2V7INL5-F1
#
_cell.length_a   1.000
_cell.length_b   1.000
_cell.length_c   1.000
_cell.angle_alpha   90.00
_cell.angle_beta   90.00
_cell.angle_gamma   90.00
#
_symmetry.space_group_name_H-M   'P 1'
#
loop_
_entity.id
_entity.type
_entity.pdbx_description
1 polymer ?
#
loop_
_entity_poly.entity_id
_entity_poly.type
_entity_poly.pdbx_seq_one_letter_code
_entity_poly.pdbx_strand_id
1 'polypeptide(L)'
;MPSDPDELIKLPGVGPYTAGAVASFAYEKPVPAVDTNVSRVLQRVFWGSNHAPRTTQRDLWNLAAALVPKRGKSAWKFNQAIMELGALICVARNPKCPECPVLPVCRTGKARRTDARKTRRTDA
;
A
#
# COMPACT_ATOMS: atom_id res chain seq x y z
N MET A 1 20.81 -9.93 14.75
CA MET A 1 20.44 -9.58 13.35
C MET A 1 20.51 -8.05 13.23
N PRO A 2 21.01 -7.49 12.12
CA PRO A 2 21.07 -6.03 11.94
C PRO A 2 19.70 -5.35 12.03
N SER A 3 19.68 -4.08 12.45
CA SER A 3 18.45 -3.27 12.49
C SER A 3 18.37 -2.24 11.37
N ASP A 4 19.46 -2.07 10.61
CA ASP A 4 19.56 -1.13 9.49
C ASP A 4 19.15 -1.83 8.18
N PRO A 5 18.15 -1.31 7.43
CA PRO A 5 17.82 -1.81 6.09
C PRO A 5 19.02 -1.93 5.15
N ASP A 6 19.99 -1.02 5.22
CA ASP A 6 21.15 -1.00 4.32
C ASP A 6 22.17 -2.10 4.68
N GLU A 7 22.14 -2.60 5.92
CA GLU A 7 22.88 -3.79 6.32
C GLU A 7 22.10 -5.07 5.99
N LEU A 8 20.78 -5.06 6.20
CA LEU A 8 19.92 -6.21 5.93
C LEU A 8 19.92 -6.60 4.45
N ILE A 9 19.91 -5.63 3.52
CA ILE A 9 19.89 -5.89 2.08
C ILE A 9 21.17 -6.57 1.56
N LYS A 10 22.27 -6.56 2.34
CA LYS A 10 23.52 -7.25 1.99
C LYS A 10 23.44 -8.76 2.21
N LEU A 11 22.41 -9.24 2.92
CA LEU A 11 22.23 -10.66 3.20
C LEU A 11 21.71 -11.41 1.95
N PRO A 12 22.20 -12.64 1.68
CA PRO A 12 21.74 -13.43 0.54
C PRO A 12 20.22 -13.63 0.55
N GLY A 13 19.55 -13.29 -0.57
CA GLY A 13 18.10 -13.42 -0.73
C GLY A 13 17.26 -12.31 -0.09
N VAL A 14 17.87 -11.30 0.53
CA VAL A 14 17.14 -10.16 1.13
C VAL A 14 17.05 -9.01 0.14
N GLY A 15 15.84 -8.79 -0.40
CA GLY A 15 15.52 -7.62 -1.22
C GLY A 15 15.08 -6.40 -0.39
N PRO A 16 14.85 -5.24 -1.04
CA PRO A 16 14.41 -4.00 -0.38
C PRO A 16 13.16 -4.17 0.49
N TYR A 17 12.18 -4.97 0.03
CA TYR A 17 10.98 -5.28 0.82
C TYR A 17 11.33 -5.99 2.12
N THR A 18 12.07 -7.10 2.04
CA THR A 18 12.41 -7.92 3.21
C THR A 18 13.25 -7.12 4.21
N ALA A 19 14.21 -6.32 3.72
CA ALA A 19 15.01 -5.43 4.55
C ALA A 19 14.12 -4.40 5.29
N GLY A 20 13.24 -3.70 4.56
CA GLY A 20 12.30 -2.73 5.14
C GLY A 20 11.30 -3.36 6.12
N ALA A 21 10.80 -4.55 5.80
CA ALA A 21 9.87 -5.30 6.65
C ALA A 21 10.53 -5.73 7.96
N VAL A 22 11.75 -6.28 7.92
CA VAL A 22 12.49 -6.65 9.14
C VAL A 22 12.81 -5.41 9.98
N ALA A 23 13.35 -4.36 9.36
CA ALA A 23 13.67 -3.11 10.06
C ALA A 23 12.43 -2.47 10.71
N SER A 24 11.29 -2.46 10.01
CA SER A 24 10.06 -1.90 10.55
C SER A 24 9.40 -2.79 11.59
N PHE A 25 9.23 -4.09 11.33
CA PHE A 25 8.43 -4.96 12.19
C PHE A 25 9.18 -5.48 13.42
N ALA A 26 10.48 -5.77 13.30
CA ALA A 26 11.28 -6.26 14.42
C ALA A 26 11.91 -5.13 15.24
N TYR A 27 12.22 -3.99 14.62
CA TYR A 27 12.97 -2.91 15.25
C TYR A 27 12.24 -1.55 15.26
N GLU A 28 10.96 -1.53 14.84
CA GLU A 28 10.12 -0.33 14.81
C GLU A 28 10.77 0.85 14.04
N LYS A 29 11.61 0.57 13.03
CA LYS A 29 12.21 1.64 12.23
C LYS A 29 11.14 2.31 11.37
N PRO A 30 11.18 3.65 11.21
CA PRO A 30 10.23 4.40 10.40
C PRO A 30 10.57 4.30 8.90
N VAL A 31 10.54 3.08 8.37
CA VAL A 31 10.86 2.76 6.99
C VAL A 31 9.68 2.03 6.32
N PRO A 32 9.48 2.19 5.00
CA PRO A 32 8.39 1.55 4.31
C PRO A 32 8.59 0.03 4.17
N ALA A 33 7.50 -0.72 4.31
CA ALA A 33 7.43 -2.15 4.01
C ALA A 33 6.43 -2.37 2.86
N VAL A 34 6.93 -2.38 1.62
CA VAL A 34 6.09 -2.43 0.41
C VAL A 34 6.13 -3.83 -0.23
N ASP A 35 5.12 -4.65 0.06
CA ASP A 35 4.87 -5.90 -0.65
C ASP A 35 3.96 -5.68 -1.88
N THR A 36 3.54 -6.76 -2.55
CA THR A 36 2.64 -6.69 -3.70
C THR A 36 1.23 -6.19 -3.32
N ASN A 37 0.79 -6.38 -2.08
CA ASN A 37 -0.50 -5.93 -1.58
C ASN A 37 -0.51 -4.43 -1.30
N VAL A 38 0.48 -3.95 -0.55
CA VAL A 38 0.71 -2.53 -0.26
C VAL A 38 0.93 -1.77 -1.57
N SER A 39 1.74 -2.31 -2.48
CA SER A 39 1.94 -1.74 -3.81
C SER A 39 0.62 -1.48 -4.53
N ARG A 40 -0.27 -2.49 -4.56
CA ARG A 40 -1.61 -2.38 -5.17
C ARG A 40 -2.49 -1.34 -4.46
N VAL A 41 -2.48 -1.30 -3.13
CA VAL A 41 -3.24 -0.30 -2.35
C VAL A 41 -2.81 1.10 -2.76
N LEU A 42 -1.50 1.39 -2.71
CA LEU A 42 -0.95 2.71 -3.04
C LEU A 42 -1.27 3.09 -4.49
N GLN A 43 -1.07 2.17 -5.44
CA GLN A 43 -1.41 2.39 -6.84
C GLN A 43 -2.89 2.78 -7.03
N ARG A 44 -3.83 2.03 -6.44
CA ARG A 44 -5.27 2.30 -6.56
C ARG A 44 -5.69 3.60 -5.88
N VAL A 45 -5.10 3.93 -4.73
CA VAL A 45 -5.44 5.14 -3.99
C VAL A 45 -4.94 6.38 -4.74
N PHE A 46 -3.68 6.40 -5.17
CA PHE A 46 -3.02 7.61 -5.66
C PHE A 46 -2.99 7.75 -7.19
N TRP A 47 -3.03 6.66 -7.95
CA TRP A 47 -2.97 6.68 -9.41
C TRP A 47 -4.23 6.14 -10.09
N GLY A 48 -5.04 5.36 -9.38
CA GLY A 48 -6.27 4.77 -9.95
C GLY A 48 -6.01 3.41 -10.61
N SER A 49 -7.04 2.86 -11.25
CA SER A 49 -7.03 1.50 -11.83
C SER A 49 -6.72 1.48 -13.33
N ASN A 50 -6.87 2.62 -14.01
CA ASN A 50 -6.39 2.81 -15.36
C ASN A 50 -5.02 3.43 -15.22
N HIS A 51 -3.97 2.65 -15.47
CA HIS A 51 -2.59 3.10 -15.37
C HIS A 51 -2.37 4.39 -16.19
N ALA A 52 -2.53 5.55 -15.55
CA ALA A 52 -1.90 6.79 -15.97
C ALA A 52 -0.38 6.53 -16.05
N PRO A 53 0.37 7.18 -16.96
CA PRO A 53 1.64 6.66 -17.43
C PRO A 53 2.61 6.35 -16.28
N ARG A 54 2.98 5.06 -16.20
CA ARG A 54 4.20 4.50 -15.58
C ARG A 54 4.57 5.06 -14.20
N THR A 55 3.75 4.83 -13.18
CA THR A 55 4.27 4.90 -11.80
C THR A 55 5.45 3.93 -11.69
N THR A 56 6.65 4.46 -11.47
CA THR A 56 7.84 3.61 -11.34
C THR A 56 7.89 2.98 -9.96
N GLN A 57 8.68 1.92 -9.81
CA GLN A 57 8.98 1.37 -8.49
C GLN A 57 9.55 2.45 -7.56
N ARG A 58 10.37 3.38 -8.09
CA ARG A 58 10.92 4.49 -7.32
C ARG A 58 9.83 5.42 -6.79
N ASP A 59 8.87 5.81 -7.63
CA ASP A 59 7.77 6.69 -7.21
C ASP A 59 6.91 6.05 -6.11
N LEU A 60 6.66 4.75 -6.24
CA LEU A 60 5.94 3.97 -5.24
C LEU A 60 6.67 3.96 -3.89
N TRP A 61 7.98 3.71 -3.89
CA TRP A 61 8.78 3.68 -2.66
C TRP A 61 8.93 5.06 -2.04
N ASN A 62 9.08 6.12 -2.85
CA ASN A 62 9.11 7.50 -2.38
C ASN A 62 7.78 7.89 -1.71
N LEU A 63 6.65 7.53 -2.33
CA LEU A 63 5.34 7.75 -1.72
C LEU A 63 5.20 6.97 -0.41
N ALA A 64 5.58 5.70 -0.38
CA ALA A 64 5.50 4.89 0.82
C ALA A 64 6.34 5.50 1.96
N ALA A 65 7.57 5.91 1.67
CA ALA A 65 8.44 6.59 2.63
C ALA A 65 7.84 7.90 3.14
N ALA A 66 7.14 8.65 2.29
CA ALA A 66 6.46 9.89 2.68
C ALA A 66 5.22 9.66 3.56
N LEU A 67 4.56 8.51 3.44
CA LEU A 67 3.35 8.18 4.19
C LEU A 67 3.64 7.54 5.55
N VAL A 68 4.75 6.82 5.69
CA VAL A 68 5.12 6.15 6.95
C VAL A 68 5.35 7.20 8.05
N PRO A 69 4.65 7.10 9.20
CA PRO A 69 4.89 7.99 10.33
C PRO A 69 6.34 7.92 10.82
N LYS A 70 6.91 9.07 11.22
CA LYS A 70 8.32 9.16 11.66
C LYS A 70 8.61 8.62 13.07
N ARG A 71 7.58 8.18 13.82
CA ARG A 71 7.73 7.60 15.17
C ARG A 71 7.61 6.09 15.10
N GLY A 72 8.50 5.35 15.76
CA GLY A 72 8.65 3.90 15.57
C GLY A 72 7.36 3.09 15.69
N LYS A 73 6.70 3.11 16.86
CA LYS A 73 5.41 2.42 17.06
C LYS A 73 4.31 2.82 16.06
N SER A 74 4.30 4.08 15.63
CA SER A 74 3.32 4.55 14.65
C SER A 74 3.65 4.05 13.25
N ALA A 75 4.94 3.98 12.88
CA ALA A 75 5.39 3.37 11.64
C ALA A 75 5.02 1.90 11.56
N TRP A 76 5.28 1.16 12.64
CA TRP A 76 4.91 -0.24 12.77
C TRP A 76 3.40 -0.44 12.56
N LYS A 77 2.57 0.32 13.28
CA LYS A 77 1.10 0.24 13.16
C LYS A 77 0.63 0.58 11.75
N PHE A 78 1.24 1.58 11.12
CA PHE A 78 0.90 1.98 9.75
C PHE A 78 1.21 0.86 8.75
N ASN A 79 2.42 0.30 8.79
CA ASN A 79 2.84 -0.77 7.88
C ASN A 79 1.99 -2.03 8.05
N GLN A 80 1.64 -2.39 9.29
CA GLN A 80 0.70 -3.50 9.55
C GLN A 80 -0.70 -3.20 9.01
N ALA A 81 -1.23 -2.01 9.27
CA ALA A 81 -2.58 -1.63 8.83
C ALA A 81 -2.71 -1.60 7.30
N ILE A 82 -1.71 -1.08 6.58
CA ILE A 82 -1.77 -1.03 5.12
C ILE A 82 -1.55 -2.40 4.47
N MET A 83 -0.75 -3.27 5.10
CA MET A 83 -0.59 -4.67 4.68
C MET A 83 -1.92 -5.43 4.83
N GLU A 84 -2.55 -5.34 6.00
CA GLU A 84 -3.85 -5.96 6.28
C GLU A 84 -4.95 -5.44 5.37
N LEU A 85 -4.98 -4.12 5.13
CA LEU A 85 -5.89 -3.50 4.17
C LEU A 85 -5.73 -4.10 2.78
N GLY A 86 -4.49 -4.31 2.34
CA GLY A 86 -4.19 -4.91 1.05
C GLY A 86 -4.61 -6.37 0.97
N ALA A 87 -4.43 -7.13 2.05
CA ALA A 87 -4.73 -8.55 2.13
C ALA A 87 -6.24 -8.86 2.23
N LEU A 88 -7.00 -8.08 3.01
CA LEU A 88 -8.39 -8.44 3.34
C LEU A 88 -9.47 -7.63 2.59
N ILE A 89 -9.16 -6.39 2.21
CA ILE A 89 -10.16 -5.44 1.69
C ILE A 89 -9.84 -5.03 0.26
N CYS A 90 -8.65 -4.48 0.03
CA CYS A 90 -8.18 -4.04 -1.26
C CYS A 90 -7.55 -5.18 -2.06
N VAL A 91 -8.21 -6.35 -2.08
CA VAL A 91 -7.76 -7.56 -2.76
C VAL A 91 -7.66 -7.39 -4.28
N ALA A 92 -6.86 -8.24 -4.93
CA ALA A 92 -6.57 -8.13 -6.36
C ALA A 92 -7.84 -8.16 -7.22
N ARG A 93 -8.74 -9.11 -6.96
CA ARG A 93 -10.02 -9.27 -7.66
C ARG A 93 -11.15 -8.90 -6.72
N ASN A 94 -12.14 -8.15 -7.22
CA ASN A 94 -13.33 -7.75 -6.47
C ASN A 94 -13.03 -7.12 -5.09
N PRO A 95 -12.28 -6.00 -5.04
CA PRO A 95 -12.00 -5.32 -3.78
C PRO A 95 -13.28 -4.86 -3.09
N LYS A 96 -13.32 -4.95 -1.75
CA LYS A 96 -14.43 -4.54 -0.90
C LYS A 96 -14.44 -3.02 -0.70
N CYS A 97 -14.48 -2.26 -1.79
CA CYS A 97 -14.40 -0.80 -1.77
C CYS A 97 -15.43 -0.11 -0.85
N PRO A 98 -16.69 -0.60 -0.71
CA PRO A 98 -17.64 -0.01 0.23
C PRO A 98 -17.20 -0.06 1.70
N GLU A 99 -16.43 -1.08 2.09
CA GLU A 99 -15.90 -1.31 3.44
C GLU A 99 -14.51 -0.66 3.66
N CYS A 100 -13.89 -0.14 2.58
CA CYS A 100 -12.53 0.33 2.62
C CYS A 100 -12.41 1.68 3.34
N PRO A 101 -11.61 1.79 4.43
CA PRO A 101 -11.52 3.00 5.25
C PRO A 101 -10.93 4.20 4.48
N VAL A 102 -10.15 3.94 3.43
CA VAL A 102 -9.53 5.00 2.59
C VAL A 102 -10.34 5.32 1.34
N LEU A 103 -11.55 4.77 1.20
CA LEU A 103 -12.44 5.05 0.08
C LEU A 103 -12.67 6.56 -0.19
N PRO A 104 -12.87 7.43 0.82
CA PRO A 104 -13.10 8.87 0.59
C PRO A 104 -11.94 9.59 -0.11
N VAL A 105 -10.74 9.00 -0.15
CA VAL A 105 -9.56 9.56 -0.81
C VAL A 105 -9.05 8.69 -1.97
N CYS A 106 -9.60 7.48 -2.15
CA CYS A 106 -9.12 6.52 -3.14
C CYS A 106 -9.66 6.81 -4.56
N ARG A 107 -8.75 7.06 -5.52
CA ARG A 107 -9.11 7.30 -6.92
C ARG A 107 -9.84 6.12 -7.57
N THR A 108 -9.35 4.89 -7.42
CA THR A 108 -10.03 3.69 -7.94
C THR A 108 -11.40 3.46 -7.29
N GLY A 109 -11.48 3.59 -5.96
CA GLY A 109 -12.71 3.33 -5.21
C GLY A 109 -13.84 4.30 -5.58
N LYS A 110 -13.50 5.57 -5.79
CA LYS A 110 -14.44 6.60 -6.26
C LYS A 110 -14.98 6.28 -7.66
N ALA A 111 -14.10 5.96 -8.61
CA ALA A 111 -14.50 5.59 -9.97
C ALA A 111 -15.42 4.35 -10.00
N ARG A 112 -15.09 3.32 -9.21
CA ARG A 112 -15.95 2.12 -9.08
C ARG A 112 -17.34 2.44 -8.52
N ARG A 113 -17.44 3.37 -7.55
CA ARG A 113 -18.73 3.82 -7.02
C ARG A 113 -19.57 4.59 -8.04
N THR A 114 -18.94 5.39 -8.89
CA THR A 114 -19.66 6.12 -9.95
C THR A 114 -20.22 5.19 -11.01
N ASP A 115 -19.46 4.16 -11.42
CA ASP A 115 -19.91 3.20 -12.43
C ASP A 115 -21.07 2.35 -11.92
N ALA A 116 -20.98 1.85 -10.68
CA ALA A 116 -22.07 1.07 -10.06
C ALA A 116 -23.38 1.87 -9.92
N ARG A 117 -23.31 3.20 -9.77
CA ARG A 117 -24.51 4.07 -9.76
C ARG A 117 -25.11 4.27 -11.15
N LYS A 118 -24.29 4.27 -12.21
CA LYS A 118 -24.78 4.40 -13.59
C LYS A 118 -25.55 3.15 -14.02
N THR A 119 -25.02 1.96 -13.76
CA THR A 119 -25.69 0.69 -14.10
C THR A 119 -27.06 0.56 -13.44
N ARG A 120 -27.18 0.91 -12.15
CA ARG A 120 -28.49 0.88 -11.44
C ARG A 120 -29.53 1.86 -11.98
N ARG A 121 -29.13 2.88 -12.74
CA ARG A 121 -30.04 3.86 -13.35
C ARG A 121 -30.52 3.45 -14.74
N THR A 122 -29.83 2.53 -15.42
CA THR A 122 -30.26 2.03 -16.73
C THR A 122 -31.20 0.83 -16.62
N ASP A 123 -31.24 0.19 -15.45
CA ASP A 123 -32.06 -1.00 -15.17
C ASP A 123 -33.38 -0.66 -14.44
N ALA A 124 -33.72 0.63 -14.34
CA ALA A 124 -34.93 1.16 -13.69
C ALA A 124 -35.68 2.09 -14.65
#